data_AF-A0A4U8UUB5-F1
#
_entry.id   AF-A0A4U8UUB5-F1
#
_cell.length_a   1.000
_cell.length_b   1.000
_cell.length_c   1.000
_cell.angle_alpha   90.00
_cell.angle_beta   90.00
_cell.angle_gamma   90.00
#
_symmetry.space_group_name_H-M   'P 1'
#
loop_
_entity.id
_entity.type
_entity.pdbx_description
1 polymer ?
#
loop_
_entity_poly.entity_id
_entity_poly.type
_entity_poly.pdbx_seq_one_letter_code
_entity_poly.pdbx_strand_id
1 'polypeptide(L)'
;MNQKYNSLQSLIKSDLDATSEGEREKGRKTEERLKAMNEIVENMKTVQQTDKAKNKERFQKINEALATLEHHLEIGDKKMDKIVNAEIQARKLHEKALLAKVQELEDRVNKYLDGLNKAFDDVKSGKDNVKVPTLDTDALRREMETIAADKNKMSMEGLLKLEEKMTRVQQGLNRDKREIHDKINDVVNKDQFNKLKSQVNKLDQLMDDVEKAQERVRDKLERQIPQDLNELSAKADNIKQQLNARIDQEEEERYLAIRELQEAYNNLLGRSGVAAPAAEAATTVNGSTITQRGG
;
A
#
# COMPACT_ATOMS: atom_id res chain seq x y z
N MET A 1 -61.43 -72.58 -64.02
CA MET A 1 -61.16 -71.14 -63.84
C MET A 1 -61.41 -70.64 -62.40
N ASN A 2 -62.44 -71.10 -61.68
CA ASN A 2 -62.77 -70.63 -60.32
C ASN A 2 -61.69 -70.80 -59.23
N GLN A 3 -60.93 -71.90 -59.20
CA GLN A 3 -59.91 -72.10 -58.17
C GLN A 3 -58.75 -71.09 -58.26
N LYS A 4 -58.31 -70.73 -59.48
CA LYS A 4 -57.26 -69.73 -59.66
C LYS A 4 -57.73 -68.33 -59.24
N TYR A 5 -58.99 -68.00 -59.52
CA TYR A 5 -59.59 -66.72 -59.14
C TYR A 5 -59.74 -66.58 -57.62
N ASN A 6 -60.26 -67.61 -56.93
CA ASN A 6 -60.38 -67.60 -55.47
C ASN A 6 -59.00 -67.54 -54.77
N SER A 7 -58.00 -68.22 -55.34
CA SER A 7 -56.62 -68.17 -54.81
C SER A 7 -56.01 -66.77 -54.98
N LEU A 8 -56.22 -66.12 -56.12
CA LEU A 8 -55.78 -64.73 -56.35
C LEU A 8 -56.48 -63.75 -55.41
N GLN A 9 -57.79 -63.91 -55.21
CA GLN A 9 -58.57 -63.05 -54.33
C GLN A 9 -58.13 -63.17 -52.86
N SER A 10 -57.81 -64.38 -52.40
CA SER A 10 -57.24 -64.62 -51.07
C SER A 10 -55.84 -64.02 -50.94
N LEU A 11 -55.00 -64.11 -51.98
CA LEU A 11 -53.65 -63.55 -51.97
C LEU A 11 -53.70 -62.01 -51.91
N ILE A 12 -54.54 -61.38 -52.72
CA ILE A 12 -54.75 -59.92 -52.73
C ILE A 12 -55.26 -59.44 -51.37
N LYS A 13 -56.22 -60.17 -50.77
CA LYS A 13 -56.75 -59.81 -49.45
C LYS A 13 -55.68 -59.93 -48.36
N SER A 14 -54.90 -61.01 -48.37
CA SER A 14 -53.79 -61.20 -47.44
C SER A 14 -52.69 -60.13 -47.60
N ASP A 15 -52.41 -59.69 -48.83
CA ASP A 15 -51.43 -58.64 -49.12
C ASP A 15 -51.92 -57.26 -48.68
N LEU A 16 -53.21 -56.97 -48.87
CA LEU A 16 -53.89 -55.77 -48.35
C LEU A 16 -53.90 -55.74 -46.82
N ASP A 17 -54.21 -56.86 -46.18
CA ASP A 17 -54.23 -56.98 -44.72
C ASP A 17 -52.81 -56.82 -44.16
N ALA A 18 -51.81 -57.46 -44.76
CA ALA A 18 -50.39 -57.32 -44.38
C ALA A 18 -49.85 -55.90 -44.61
N THR A 19 -50.26 -55.24 -45.69
CA THR A 19 -49.90 -53.84 -45.98
C THR A 19 -50.54 -52.91 -44.95
N SER A 20 -51.84 -53.10 -44.64
CA SER A 20 -52.55 -52.32 -43.62
C SER A 20 -51.95 -52.51 -42.22
N GLU A 21 -51.55 -53.73 -41.88
CA GLU A 21 -50.89 -54.03 -40.60
C GLU A 21 -49.49 -53.42 -40.53
N GLY A 22 -48.71 -53.50 -41.61
CA GLY A 22 -47.41 -52.83 -41.73
C GLY A 22 -47.49 -51.31 -41.64
N GLU A 23 -48.54 -50.69 -42.19
CA GLU A 23 -48.81 -49.26 -42.05
C GLU A 23 -49.18 -48.87 -40.61
N ARG A 24 -50.01 -49.68 -39.93
CA ARG A 24 -50.36 -49.47 -38.52
C ARG A 24 -49.14 -49.62 -37.61
N GLU A 25 -48.27 -50.59 -37.87
CA GLU A 25 -47.04 -50.78 -37.08
C GLU A 25 -46.05 -49.64 -37.32
N LYS A 26 -45.87 -49.17 -38.56
CA LYS A 26 -45.09 -47.96 -38.86
C LYS A 26 -45.67 -46.75 -38.13
N GLY A 27 -46.99 -46.58 -38.14
CA GLY A 27 -47.70 -45.53 -37.41
C GLY A 27 -47.40 -45.57 -35.91
N ARG A 28 -47.49 -46.74 -35.28
CA ARG A 28 -47.15 -46.94 -33.86
C ARG A 28 -45.69 -46.59 -33.56
N LYS A 29 -44.73 -47.09 -34.35
CA LYS A 29 -43.31 -46.78 -34.18
C LYS A 29 -43.02 -45.28 -34.33
N THR A 30 -43.68 -44.60 -35.26
CA THR A 30 -43.55 -43.14 -35.40
C THR A 30 -44.15 -42.38 -34.21
N GLU A 31 -45.28 -42.83 -33.68
CA GLU A 31 -45.93 -42.22 -32.51
C GLU A 31 -45.10 -42.42 -31.24
N GLU A 32 -44.56 -43.61 -31.02
CA GLU A 32 -43.65 -43.91 -29.90
C GLU A 32 -42.37 -43.07 -29.98
N ARG A 33 -41.80 -42.92 -31.18
CA ARG A 33 -40.64 -42.04 -31.40
C ARG A 33 -40.96 -40.58 -31.14
N LEU A 34 -42.14 -40.10 -31.53
CA LEU A 34 -42.60 -38.73 -31.24
C LEU A 34 -42.81 -38.50 -29.74
N LYS A 35 -43.40 -39.48 -29.03
CA LYS A 35 -43.57 -39.41 -27.56
C LYS A 35 -42.22 -39.34 -26.85
N ALA A 36 -41.28 -40.22 -27.21
CA ALA A 36 -39.93 -40.21 -26.65
C ALA A 36 -39.20 -38.88 -26.95
N MET A 37 -39.36 -38.32 -28.16
CA MET A 37 -38.77 -37.03 -28.52
C MET A 37 -39.38 -35.87 -27.71
N ASN A 38 -40.70 -35.86 -27.52
CA ASN A 38 -41.36 -34.85 -26.67
C ASN A 38 -40.90 -34.94 -25.21
N GLU A 39 -40.71 -36.15 -24.68
CA GLU A 39 -40.20 -36.35 -23.32
C GLU A 39 -38.76 -35.84 -23.17
N ILE A 40 -37.91 -36.08 -24.16
CA ILE A 40 -36.55 -35.52 -24.20
C ILE A 40 -36.59 -33.98 -24.24
N VAL A 41 -37.47 -33.38 -25.05
CA VAL A 41 -37.60 -31.92 -25.16
C VAL A 41 -38.07 -31.30 -23.83
N GLU A 42 -39.06 -31.89 -23.17
CA GLU A 42 -39.55 -31.39 -21.87
C GLU A 42 -38.51 -31.56 -20.76
N ASN A 43 -37.78 -32.69 -20.74
CA ASN A 43 -36.65 -32.88 -19.83
C ASN A 43 -35.54 -31.84 -20.07
N MET A 44 -35.20 -31.58 -21.34
CA MET A 44 -34.18 -30.58 -21.71
C MET A 44 -34.60 -29.16 -21.30
N LYS A 45 -35.89 -28.82 -21.47
CA LYS A 45 -36.46 -27.54 -21.03
C LYS A 45 -36.40 -27.40 -19.50
N THR A 46 -36.67 -28.47 -18.77
CA THR A 46 -36.61 -28.49 -17.30
C THR A 46 -35.19 -28.30 -16.79
N VAL A 47 -34.21 -28.98 -17.40
CA VAL A 47 -32.78 -28.78 -17.11
C VAL A 47 -32.36 -27.35 -17.40
N GLN A 48 -32.73 -26.80 -18.57
CA GLN A 48 -32.38 -25.43 -18.94
C GLN A 48 -32.95 -24.39 -17.97
N GLN A 49 -34.19 -24.57 -17.51
CA GLN A 49 -34.80 -23.70 -16.51
C GLN A 49 -34.07 -23.79 -15.16
N THR A 50 -33.70 -25.00 -14.75
CA THR A 50 -32.96 -25.25 -13.50
C THR A 50 -31.57 -24.60 -13.55
N ASP A 51 -30.85 -24.73 -14.66
CA ASP A 51 -29.53 -24.13 -14.83
C ASP A 51 -29.60 -22.60 -14.89
N LYS A 52 -30.62 -22.04 -15.55
CA LYS A 52 -30.88 -20.59 -15.53
C LYS A 52 -31.12 -20.09 -14.10
N ALA A 53 -31.89 -20.82 -13.30
CA ALA A 53 -32.14 -20.46 -11.91
C ALA A 53 -30.87 -20.51 -11.05
N LYS A 54 -30.09 -21.59 -11.16
CA LYS A 54 -28.80 -21.74 -10.46
C LYS A 54 -27.80 -20.66 -10.84
N ASN A 55 -27.69 -20.35 -12.14
CA ASN A 55 -26.79 -19.30 -12.62
C ASN A 55 -27.22 -17.93 -12.10
N LYS A 56 -28.53 -17.63 -12.11
CA LYS A 56 -29.07 -16.40 -11.52
C LYS A 56 -28.71 -16.27 -10.04
N GLU A 57 -28.85 -17.34 -9.26
CA GLU A 57 -28.48 -17.36 -7.84
C GLU A 57 -26.96 -17.14 -7.65
N ARG A 58 -26.13 -17.78 -8.48
CA ARG A 58 -24.66 -17.57 -8.46
C ARG A 58 -24.28 -16.13 -8.77
N PHE A 59 -24.86 -15.53 -9.82
CA PHE A 59 -24.62 -14.12 -10.17
C PHE A 59 -25.06 -13.18 -9.06
N GLN A 60 -26.19 -13.47 -8.40
CA GLN A 60 -26.66 -12.68 -7.28
C GLN A 60 -25.67 -12.73 -6.10
N LYS A 61 -25.18 -13.92 -5.72
CA LYS A 61 -24.15 -14.08 -4.68
C LYS A 61 -22.84 -13.37 -5.03
N ILE A 62 -22.42 -13.42 -6.29
CA ILE A 62 -21.23 -12.69 -6.76
C ILE A 62 -21.44 -11.18 -6.62
N ASN A 63 -22.58 -10.65 -7.03
CA ASN A 63 -22.88 -9.22 -6.91
C ASN A 63 -22.93 -8.76 -5.44
N GLU A 64 -23.53 -9.55 -4.55
CA GLU A 64 -23.55 -9.27 -3.11
C GLU A 64 -22.13 -9.30 -2.51
N ALA A 65 -21.30 -10.26 -2.91
CA ALA A 65 -19.90 -10.35 -2.50
C ALA A 65 -19.07 -9.16 -3.01
N LEU A 66 -19.27 -8.75 -4.27
CA LEU A 66 -18.62 -7.57 -4.86
C LEU A 66 -19.01 -6.29 -4.12
N ALA A 67 -20.31 -6.07 -3.88
CA ALA A 67 -20.77 -4.91 -3.12
C ALA A 67 -20.21 -4.88 -1.69
N THR A 68 -20.12 -6.05 -1.04
CA THR A 68 -19.51 -6.16 0.29
C THR A 68 -18.02 -5.84 0.25
N LEU A 69 -17.30 -6.30 -0.77
CA LEU A 69 -15.88 -6.03 -0.96
C LEU A 69 -15.62 -4.54 -1.22
N GLU A 70 -16.40 -3.90 -2.10
CA GLU A 70 -16.34 -2.45 -2.34
C GLU A 70 -16.56 -1.66 -1.05
N HIS A 71 -17.56 -2.03 -0.25
CA HIS A 71 -17.81 -1.38 1.03
C HIS A 71 -16.65 -1.56 2.04
N HIS A 72 -16.04 -2.75 2.09
CA HIS A 72 -14.87 -2.99 2.94
C HIS A 72 -13.65 -2.20 2.49
N LEU A 73 -13.44 -2.06 1.17
CA LEU A 73 -12.38 -1.23 0.61
C LEU A 73 -12.59 0.24 0.98
N GLU A 74 -13.80 0.76 0.84
CA GLU A 74 -14.13 2.15 1.21
C GLU A 74 -13.94 2.41 2.72
N ILE A 75 -14.36 1.48 3.58
CA ILE A 75 -14.12 1.58 5.03
C ILE A 75 -12.62 1.50 5.34
N GLY A 76 -11.90 0.60 4.66
CA GLY A 76 -10.46 0.43 4.78
C GLY A 76 -9.72 1.73 4.47
N ASP A 77 -10.06 2.36 3.34
CA ASP A 77 -9.49 3.62 2.87
C ASP A 77 -9.71 4.75 3.89
N LYS A 78 -10.96 4.93 4.34
CA LYS A 78 -11.30 5.92 5.39
C LYS A 78 -10.57 5.69 6.71
N LYS A 79 -10.33 4.43 7.10
CA LYS A 79 -9.55 4.10 8.31
C LYS A 79 -8.08 4.39 8.12
N MET A 80 -7.53 4.05 6.95
CA MET A 80 -6.15 4.33 6.59
C MET A 80 -5.88 5.84 6.61
N ASP A 81 -6.75 6.64 5.99
CA ASP A 81 -6.68 8.11 6.04
C ASP A 81 -6.68 8.67 7.47
N LYS A 82 -7.55 8.15 8.34
CA LYS A 82 -7.60 8.60 9.75
C LYS A 82 -6.31 8.27 10.49
N ILE A 83 -5.79 7.05 10.31
CA ILE A 83 -4.55 6.60 10.96
C ILE A 83 -3.36 7.43 10.47
N VAL A 84 -3.24 7.60 9.15
CA VAL A 84 -2.17 8.39 8.52
C VAL A 84 -2.22 9.84 9.00
N ASN A 85 -3.41 10.46 9.02
CA ASN A 85 -3.56 11.83 9.50
C ASN A 85 -3.24 11.96 11.00
N ALA A 86 -3.67 11.02 11.84
CA ALA A 86 -3.35 11.02 13.26
C ALA A 86 -1.84 10.91 13.50
N GLU A 87 -1.17 10.02 12.77
CA GLU A 87 0.29 9.85 12.83
C GLU A 87 1.03 11.12 12.38
N ILE A 88 0.59 11.76 11.30
CA ILE A 88 1.16 13.04 10.82
C ILE A 88 1.05 14.12 11.91
N GLN A 89 -0.11 14.24 12.57
CA GLN A 89 -0.31 15.23 13.62
C GLN A 89 0.51 14.92 14.87
N ALA A 90 0.60 13.65 15.27
CA ALA A 90 1.44 13.22 16.38
C ALA A 90 2.92 13.54 16.12
N ARG A 91 3.42 13.25 14.92
CA ARG A 91 4.78 13.61 14.50
C ARG A 91 5.03 15.11 14.55
N LYS A 92 4.12 15.93 13.99
CA LYS A 92 4.23 17.40 14.05
C LYS A 92 4.31 17.93 15.49
N LEU A 93 3.54 17.35 16.40
CA LEU A 93 3.59 17.72 17.82
C LEU A 93 4.95 17.35 18.44
N HIS A 94 5.44 16.14 18.18
CA HIS A 94 6.76 15.70 18.63
C HIS A 94 7.89 16.59 18.08
N GLU A 95 7.84 16.93 16.79
CA GLU A 95 8.81 17.83 16.16
C GLU A 95 8.84 19.19 16.83
N LYS A 96 7.66 19.80 17.03
CA LYS A 96 7.55 21.09 17.72
C LYS A 96 8.14 21.04 19.12
N ALA A 97 7.88 19.96 19.87
CA ALA A 97 8.42 19.78 21.21
C ALA A 97 9.95 19.64 21.22
N LEU A 98 10.53 18.90 20.27
CA LEU A 98 11.98 18.74 20.17
C LEU A 98 12.68 20.05 19.77
N LEU A 99 12.13 20.77 18.79
CA LEU A 99 12.66 22.07 18.39
C LEU A 99 12.58 23.10 19.52
N ALA A 100 11.52 23.05 20.34
CA ALA A 100 11.38 23.89 21.52
C ALA A 100 12.45 23.57 22.57
N LYS A 101 12.77 22.29 22.83
CA LYS A 101 13.84 21.92 23.76
C LYS A 101 15.20 22.47 23.33
N VAL A 102 15.52 22.41 22.03
CA VAL A 102 16.77 23.00 21.51
C VAL A 102 16.79 24.52 21.70
N GLN A 103 15.65 25.18 21.50
CA GLN A 103 15.54 26.62 21.77
C GLN A 103 15.76 26.94 23.25
N GLU A 104 15.15 26.18 24.16
CA GLU A 104 15.32 26.37 25.60
C GLU A 104 16.76 26.10 26.05
N LEU A 105 17.45 25.17 25.40
CA LEU A 105 18.87 24.91 25.61
C LEU A 105 19.72 26.10 25.13
N GLU A 106 19.48 26.58 23.91
CA GLU A 106 20.13 27.77 23.36
C GLU A 106 19.95 28.97 24.30
N ASP A 107 18.74 29.25 24.75
CA ASP A 107 18.43 30.37 25.65
C ASP A 107 19.14 30.23 27.01
N ARG A 108 19.25 29.01 27.55
CA ARG A 108 19.96 28.75 28.81
C ARG A 108 21.46 28.93 28.67
N VAL A 109 22.03 28.45 27.57
CA VAL A 109 23.44 28.62 27.24
C VAL A 109 23.77 30.09 27.04
N ASN A 110 22.99 30.82 26.26
CA ASN A 110 23.20 32.25 26.01
C ASN A 110 23.15 33.06 27.32
N LYS A 111 22.15 32.82 28.18
CA LYS A 111 22.08 33.48 29.50
C LYS A 111 23.31 33.20 30.38
N TYR A 112 23.83 31.97 30.33
CA TYR A 112 25.02 31.62 31.07
C TYR A 112 26.27 32.33 30.51
N LEU A 113 26.41 32.37 29.18
CA LEU A 113 27.51 33.06 28.50
C LEU A 113 27.48 34.56 28.75
N ASP A 114 26.31 35.20 28.72
CA ASP A 114 26.13 36.61 29.07
C ASP A 114 26.58 36.88 30.52
N GLY A 115 26.17 36.02 31.44
CA GLY A 115 26.60 36.09 32.84
C GLY A 115 28.11 35.89 33.00
N LEU A 116 28.69 34.99 32.21
CA LEU A 116 30.11 34.66 32.28
C LEU A 116 30.95 35.81 31.72
N ASN A 117 30.54 36.39 30.59
CA ASN A 117 31.13 37.59 30.00
C ASN A 117 31.09 38.77 30.98
N LYS A 118 29.94 39.01 31.64
CA LYS A 118 29.83 40.05 32.66
C LYS A 118 30.76 39.80 33.85
N ALA A 119 30.91 38.54 34.28
CA ALA A 119 31.85 38.18 35.33
C ALA A 119 33.30 38.47 34.90
N PHE A 120 33.67 38.18 33.65
CA PHE A 120 34.98 38.54 33.11
C PHE A 120 35.24 40.05 33.15
N ASP A 121 34.27 40.87 32.73
CA ASP A 121 34.39 42.32 32.72
C ASP A 121 34.48 42.90 34.15
N ASP A 122 33.71 42.34 35.09
CA ASP A 122 33.75 42.72 36.51
C ASP A 122 35.11 42.37 37.16
N VAL A 123 35.70 41.22 36.81
CA VAL A 123 37.05 40.84 37.29
C VAL A 123 38.11 41.75 36.67
N LYS A 124 38.02 42.04 35.36
CA LYS A 124 38.95 42.92 34.66
C LYS A 124 38.92 44.36 35.18
N SER A 125 37.76 44.83 35.63
CA SER A 125 37.60 46.13 36.29
C SER A 125 38.02 46.15 37.77
N GLY A 126 38.50 45.04 38.32
CA GLY A 126 39.06 44.96 39.66
C GLY A 126 38.03 44.88 40.79
N LYS A 127 36.81 44.38 40.52
CA LYS A 127 35.82 44.13 41.58
C LYS A 127 36.19 42.88 42.38
N ASP A 128 36.19 42.99 43.72
CA ASP A 128 36.55 41.87 44.60
C ASP A 128 35.45 40.81 44.75
N ASN A 129 34.17 41.20 44.65
CA ASN A 129 33.00 40.33 44.87
C ASN A 129 32.24 39.98 43.58
N VAL A 130 32.93 39.43 42.58
CA VAL A 130 32.28 39.00 41.32
C VAL A 130 31.49 37.71 41.52
N LYS A 131 30.20 37.75 41.13
CA LYS A 131 29.34 36.57 41.10
C LYS A 131 29.56 35.80 39.80
N VAL A 132 30.32 34.72 39.86
CA VAL A 132 30.52 33.80 38.72
C VAL A 132 29.25 32.96 38.55
N PRO A 133 28.59 32.97 37.37
CA PRO A 133 27.45 32.10 37.11
C PRO A 133 27.88 30.64 37.07
N THR A 134 26.93 29.74 37.33
CA THR A 134 27.15 28.30 37.31
C THR A 134 26.19 27.66 36.31
N LEU A 135 26.70 26.75 35.49
CA LEU A 135 25.92 25.97 34.55
C LEU A 135 25.74 24.55 35.07
N ASP A 136 24.50 24.06 35.01
CA ASP A 136 24.21 22.63 35.17
C ASP A 136 24.43 21.93 33.83
N THR A 137 25.68 21.56 33.55
CA THR A 137 26.07 20.85 32.33
C THR A 137 25.41 19.48 32.22
N ASP A 138 25.13 18.82 33.34
CA ASP A 138 24.52 17.49 33.35
C ASP A 138 23.05 17.56 32.92
N ALA A 139 22.32 18.59 33.33
CA ALA A 139 20.96 18.82 32.85
C ALA A 139 20.93 19.08 31.33
N LEU A 140 21.82 19.94 30.82
CA LEU A 140 21.90 20.25 29.39
C LEU A 140 22.29 19.01 28.58
N ARG A 141 23.26 18.23 29.07
CA ARG A 141 23.66 16.96 28.45
C ARG A 141 22.50 15.98 28.35
N ARG A 142 21.77 15.75 29.44
CA ARG A 142 20.60 14.85 29.44
C ARG A 142 19.55 15.27 28.41
N GLU A 143 19.34 16.56 28.25
CA GLU A 143 18.41 17.07 27.25
C GLU A 143 18.92 16.87 25.81
N MET A 144 20.21 17.09 25.56
CA MET A 144 20.84 16.81 24.26
C MET A 144 20.79 15.31 23.92
N GLU A 145 21.02 14.44 24.90
CA GLU A 145 20.86 13.00 24.75
C GLU A 145 19.39 12.63 24.43
N THR A 146 18.43 13.27 25.09
CA THR A 146 17.00 13.08 24.82
C THR A 146 16.65 13.50 23.39
N ILE A 147 17.15 14.65 22.93
CA ILE A 147 16.94 15.12 21.55
C ILE A 147 17.52 14.13 20.55
N ALA A 148 18.75 13.65 20.76
CA ALA A 148 19.39 12.68 19.88
C ALA A 148 18.71 11.30 19.87
N ALA A 149 18.08 10.91 20.99
CA ALA A 149 17.32 9.66 21.10
C ALA A 149 15.97 9.78 20.37
N ASP A 150 15.28 10.91 20.53
CA ASP A 150 13.96 11.15 19.96
C ASP A 150 13.99 11.59 18.48
N LYS A 151 15.18 11.73 17.86
CA LYS A 151 15.33 12.09 16.44
C LYS A 151 14.51 11.20 15.48
N ASN A 152 14.33 9.92 15.81
CA ASN A 152 13.58 8.98 14.99
C ASN A 152 12.07 9.29 14.92
N LYS A 153 11.57 10.17 15.80
CA LYS A 153 10.17 10.62 15.83
C LYS A 153 9.93 11.84 14.93
N MET A 154 10.97 12.39 14.31
CA MET A 154 10.88 13.55 13.45
C MET A 154 10.81 13.15 11.97
N SER A 155 10.12 13.95 11.17
CA SER A 155 10.22 13.92 9.71
C SER A 155 11.60 14.38 9.24
N MET A 156 11.92 14.09 7.97
CA MET A 156 13.14 14.59 7.32
C MET A 156 13.24 16.12 7.42
N GLU A 157 12.15 16.84 7.13
CA GLU A 157 12.12 18.30 7.23
C GLU A 157 12.37 18.77 8.67
N GLY A 158 11.76 18.09 9.64
CA GLY A 158 11.99 18.36 11.07
C GLY A 158 13.45 18.12 11.47
N LEU A 159 14.05 17.03 11.01
CA LEU A 159 15.46 16.72 11.26
C LEU A 159 16.41 17.75 10.64
N LEU A 160 16.12 18.24 9.42
CA LEU A 160 16.90 19.29 8.79
C LEU A 160 16.84 20.59 9.59
N LYS A 161 15.65 21.00 10.06
CA LYS A 161 15.50 22.16 10.96
C LYS A 161 16.20 21.98 12.29
N LEU A 162 16.17 20.76 12.83
CA LEU A 162 16.86 20.40 14.07
C LEU A 162 18.39 20.53 13.87
N GLU A 163 18.93 19.95 12.81
CA GLU A 163 20.35 20.04 12.45
C GLU A 163 20.77 21.50 12.29
N GLU A 164 19.99 22.31 11.57
CA GLU A 164 20.29 23.72 11.35
C GLU A 164 20.36 24.50 12.67
N LYS A 165 19.43 24.26 13.60
CA LYS A 165 19.45 24.87 14.93
C LYS A 165 20.64 24.41 15.77
N MET A 166 20.93 23.11 15.78
CA MET A 166 22.09 22.58 16.50
C MET A 166 23.40 23.14 15.96
N THR A 167 23.53 23.26 14.64
CA THR A 167 24.65 23.90 13.96
C THR A 167 24.81 25.36 14.40
N ARG A 168 23.71 26.12 14.48
CA ARG A 168 23.75 27.52 14.98
C ARG A 168 24.23 27.61 16.42
N VAL A 169 23.70 26.76 17.31
CA VAL A 169 24.12 26.71 18.72
C VAL A 169 25.60 26.34 18.83
N GLN A 170 26.06 25.35 18.06
CA GLN A 170 27.45 24.91 18.04
C GLN A 170 28.39 26.04 17.55
N GLN A 171 28.00 26.76 16.50
CA GLN A 171 28.78 27.89 15.96
C GLN A 171 28.83 29.07 16.94
N GLY A 172 27.70 29.40 17.58
CA GLY A 172 27.63 30.43 18.61
C GLY A 172 28.53 30.11 19.79
N LEU A 173 28.41 28.90 20.36
CA LEU A 173 29.27 28.40 21.43
C LEU A 173 30.76 28.45 21.06
N ASN A 174 31.12 28.03 19.85
CA ASN A 174 32.51 28.08 19.38
C ASN A 174 33.06 29.51 19.35
N ARG A 175 32.26 30.47 18.88
CA ARG A 175 32.64 31.87 18.84
C ARG A 175 32.81 32.42 20.25
N ASP A 176 31.81 32.26 21.10
CA ASP A 176 31.79 32.81 22.45
C ASP A 176 32.90 32.19 23.30
N LYS A 177 33.18 30.90 23.13
CA LYS A 177 34.33 30.22 23.76
C LYS A 177 35.64 30.89 23.38
N ARG A 178 35.89 31.18 22.09
CA ARG A 178 37.14 31.84 21.67
C ARG A 178 37.25 33.22 22.31
N GLU A 179 36.19 34.01 22.25
CA GLU A 179 36.16 35.35 22.86
C GLU A 179 36.43 35.29 24.38
N ILE A 180 35.82 34.33 25.08
CA ILE A 180 36.02 34.11 26.52
C ILE A 180 37.42 33.60 26.84
N HIS A 181 37.96 32.71 26.01
CA HIS A 181 39.30 32.17 26.20
C HIS A 181 40.37 33.25 26.02
N ASP A 182 40.17 34.18 25.10
CA ASP A 182 41.05 35.34 24.95
C ASP A 182 40.99 36.23 26.21
N LYS A 183 39.78 36.50 26.72
CA LYS A 183 39.59 37.28 27.96
C LYS A 183 40.18 36.64 29.20
N ILE A 184 40.24 35.30 29.29
CA ILE A 184 40.78 34.62 30.47
C ILE A 184 42.28 34.90 30.66
N ASN A 185 43.01 35.07 29.56
CA ASN A 185 44.44 35.31 29.58
C ASN A 185 44.79 36.71 30.12
N ASP A 186 43.84 37.65 30.09
CA ASP A 186 43.97 39.01 30.61
C ASP A 186 43.70 39.15 32.12
N VAL A 187 43.23 38.09 32.78
CA VAL A 187 42.81 38.16 34.19
C VAL A 187 44.02 38.06 35.13
N VAL A 188 44.21 39.09 35.96
CA VAL A 188 45.36 39.19 36.89
C VAL A 188 45.09 38.52 38.25
N ASN A 189 43.82 38.40 38.68
CA ASN A 189 43.45 37.82 39.98
C ASN A 189 43.38 36.28 39.92
N LYS A 190 44.30 35.59 40.60
CA LYS A 190 44.45 34.11 40.55
C LYS A 190 43.24 33.31 41.05
N ASP A 191 42.54 33.76 42.09
CA ASP A 191 41.44 32.98 42.68
C ASP A 191 40.16 33.09 41.84
N GLN A 192 39.84 34.29 41.37
CA GLN A 192 38.73 34.51 40.45
C GLN A 192 39.03 33.89 39.07
N PHE A 193 40.29 33.94 38.61
CA PHE A 193 40.75 33.23 37.41
C PHE A 193 40.50 31.73 37.49
N ASN A 194 40.84 31.06 38.59
CA ASN A 194 40.63 29.61 38.73
C ASN A 194 39.13 29.23 38.65
N LYS A 195 38.25 30.05 39.24
CA LYS A 195 36.80 29.84 39.15
C LYS A 195 36.29 30.03 37.72
N LEU A 196 36.67 31.11 37.05
CA LEU A 196 36.31 31.37 35.66
C LEU A 196 36.85 30.29 34.71
N LYS A 197 38.09 29.84 34.93
CA LYS A 197 38.71 28.74 34.17
C LYS A 197 37.94 27.43 34.33
N SER A 198 37.49 27.11 35.54
CA SER A 198 36.66 25.93 35.76
C SER A 198 35.32 26.00 35.02
N GLN A 199 34.73 27.20 34.89
CA GLN A 199 33.51 27.42 34.13
C GLN A 199 33.73 27.29 32.61
N VAL A 200 34.84 27.81 32.10
CA VAL A 200 35.21 27.64 30.68
C VAL A 200 35.44 26.16 30.34
N ASN A 201 36.11 25.40 31.21
CA ASN A 201 36.28 23.95 31.00
C ASN A 201 34.94 23.19 30.99
N LYS A 202 33.91 23.69 31.69
CA LYS A 202 32.55 23.11 31.63
C LYS A 202 31.85 23.42 30.30
N LEU A 203 32.10 24.59 29.72
CA LEU A 203 31.63 24.91 28.36
C LEU A 203 32.27 23.98 27.33
N ASP A 204 33.55 23.63 27.49
CA ASP A 204 34.22 22.65 26.62
C ASP A 204 33.50 21.30 26.62
N GLN A 205 33.19 20.79 27.81
CA GLN A 205 32.45 19.53 27.95
C GLN A 205 31.05 19.61 27.31
N LEU A 206 30.34 20.73 27.51
CA LEU A 206 29.04 20.93 26.90
C LEU A 206 29.14 20.97 25.36
N MET A 207 30.16 21.61 24.81
CA MET A 207 30.38 21.65 23.37
C MET A 207 30.60 20.26 22.79
N ASP A 208 31.42 19.43 23.43
CA ASP A 208 31.63 18.05 23.01
C ASP A 208 30.31 17.25 23.01
N ASP A 209 29.45 17.48 24.01
CA ASP A 209 28.15 16.81 24.11
C ASP A 209 27.15 17.34 23.05
N VAL A 210 27.19 18.64 22.72
CA VAL A 210 26.41 19.23 21.62
C VAL A 210 26.83 18.64 20.28
N GLU A 211 28.13 18.55 20.02
CA GLU A 211 28.70 18.00 18.79
C GLU A 211 28.34 16.53 18.62
N LYS A 212 28.47 15.71 19.66
CA LYS A 212 28.04 14.30 19.63
C LYS A 212 26.56 14.13 19.35
N ALA A 213 25.71 14.96 19.94
CA ALA A 213 24.27 14.90 19.70
C ALA A 213 23.94 15.31 18.25
N GLN A 214 24.60 16.35 17.74
CA GLN A 214 24.44 16.82 16.36
C GLN A 214 24.92 15.78 15.35
N GLU A 215 26.06 15.14 15.60
CA GLU A 215 26.59 14.07 14.75
C GLU A 215 25.60 12.91 14.64
N ARG A 216 24.93 12.53 15.73
CA ARG A 216 23.87 11.50 15.70
C ARG A 216 22.66 11.92 14.87
N VAL A 217 22.30 13.20 14.87
CA VAL A 217 21.22 13.72 14.01
C VAL A 217 21.65 13.73 12.55
N ARG A 218 22.88 14.18 12.27
CA ARG A 218 23.48 14.20 10.94
C ARG A 218 23.64 12.80 10.34
N ASP A 219 24.08 11.82 11.10
CA ASP A 219 24.22 10.42 10.65
C ASP A 219 22.85 9.82 10.22
N LYS A 220 21.77 10.16 10.94
CA LYS A 220 20.41 9.78 10.52
C LYS A 220 20.04 10.42 9.18
N LEU A 221 20.33 11.71 9.00
CA LEU A 221 20.01 12.48 7.80
C LEU A 221 20.81 12.01 6.57
N GLU A 222 22.12 11.88 6.71
CA GLU A 222 23.04 11.71 5.59
C GLU A 222 23.27 10.25 5.22
N ARG A 223 23.10 9.31 6.16
CA ARG A 223 23.39 7.89 5.93
C ARG A 223 22.16 7.02 6.04
N GLN A 224 21.51 7.04 7.20
CA GLN A 224 20.50 6.04 7.51
C GLN A 224 19.22 6.23 6.67
N ILE A 225 18.71 7.46 6.52
CA ILE A 225 17.49 7.68 5.71
C ILE A 225 17.70 7.31 4.22
N PRO A 226 18.79 7.73 3.54
CA PRO A 226 19.05 7.28 2.17
C PRO A 226 19.13 5.76 2.04
N GLN A 227 19.77 5.08 3.00
CA GLN A 227 19.85 3.62 3.01
C GLN A 227 18.47 2.98 3.19
N ASP A 228 17.71 3.42 4.20
CA ASP A 228 16.34 2.93 4.47
C ASP A 228 15.44 3.10 3.23
N LEU A 229 15.58 4.21 2.50
CA LEU A 229 14.81 4.51 1.29
C LEU A 229 15.19 3.59 0.12
N ASN A 230 16.47 3.31 -0.08
CA ASN A 230 16.94 2.36 -1.09
C ASN A 230 16.42 0.94 -0.79
N GLU A 231 16.47 0.52 0.48
CA GLU A 231 15.95 -0.78 0.91
C GLU A 231 14.44 -0.89 0.72
N LEU A 232 13.69 0.16 1.06
CA LEU A 232 12.25 0.23 0.82
C LEU A 232 11.90 0.18 -0.66
N SER A 233 12.64 0.89 -1.52
CA SER A 233 12.45 0.84 -2.97
C SER A 233 12.66 -0.58 -3.50
N ALA A 234 13.73 -1.25 -3.10
CA ALA A 234 14.02 -2.62 -3.53
C ALA A 234 12.92 -3.61 -3.08
N LYS A 235 12.41 -3.45 -1.86
CA LYS A 235 11.27 -4.25 -1.37
C LYS A 235 9.98 -3.96 -2.14
N ALA A 236 9.70 -2.69 -2.45
CA ALA A 236 8.53 -2.31 -3.24
C ALA A 236 8.60 -2.89 -4.66
N ASP A 237 9.76 -2.85 -5.30
CA ASP A 237 10.00 -3.47 -6.60
C ASP A 237 9.78 -4.99 -6.55
N ASN A 238 10.28 -5.65 -5.50
CA ASN A 238 10.05 -7.08 -5.30
C ASN A 238 8.57 -7.41 -5.13
N ILE A 239 7.83 -6.65 -4.31
CA ILE A 239 6.38 -6.84 -4.13
C ILE A 239 5.63 -6.61 -5.45
N LYS A 240 5.98 -5.56 -6.18
CA LYS A 240 5.38 -5.27 -7.50
C LYS A 240 5.62 -6.43 -8.47
N GLN A 241 6.83 -6.96 -8.53
CA GLN A 241 7.14 -8.13 -9.35
C GLN A 241 6.33 -9.36 -8.92
N GLN A 242 6.21 -9.63 -7.61
CA GLN A 242 5.39 -10.72 -7.09
C GLN A 242 3.90 -10.57 -7.43
N LEU A 243 3.36 -9.36 -7.34
CA LEU A 243 1.98 -9.07 -7.69
C LEU A 243 1.73 -9.27 -9.19
N ASN A 244 2.60 -8.73 -10.03
CA ASN A 244 2.50 -8.93 -11.48
C ASN A 244 2.53 -10.42 -11.84
N ALA A 245 3.48 -11.19 -11.27
CA ALA A 245 3.55 -12.63 -11.51
C ALA A 245 2.27 -13.38 -11.08
N ARG A 246 1.64 -12.97 -9.97
CA ARG A 246 0.37 -13.55 -9.53
C ARG A 246 -0.80 -13.16 -10.44
N ILE A 247 -0.84 -11.92 -10.91
CA ILE A 247 -1.87 -11.46 -11.84
C ILE A 247 -1.72 -12.23 -13.15
N ASP A 248 -0.52 -12.34 -13.71
CA ASP A 248 -0.25 -13.08 -14.94
C ASP A 248 -0.70 -14.55 -14.80
N GLN A 249 -0.36 -15.19 -13.67
CA GLN A 249 -0.80 -16.57 -13.39
C GLN A 249 -2.34 -16.67 -13.28
N GLU A 250 -2.99 -15.77 -12.57
CA GLU A 250 -4.44 -15.79 -12.41
C GLU A 250 -5.17 -15.51 -13.73
N GLU A 251 -4.62 -14.61 -14.57
CA GLU A 251 -5.11 -14.35 -15.92
C GLU A 251 -4.98 -15.59 -16.81
N GLU A 252 -3.85 -16.31 -16.74
CA GLU A 252 -3.65 -17.55 -17.49
C GLU A 252 -4.62 -18.66 -17.03
N GLU A 253 -4.78 -18.86 -15.72
CA GLU A 253 -5.75 -19.81 -15.15
C GLU A 253 -7.19 -19.48 -15.57
N ARG A 254 -7.56 -18.20 -15.52
CA ARG A 254 -8.88 -17.73 -15.99
C ARG A 254 -9.05 -17.94 -17.50
N TYR A 255 -8.02 -17.67 -18.30
CA TYR A 255 -8.06 -17.90 -19.75
C TYR A 255 -8.29 -19.37 -20.09
N LEU A 256 -7.56 -20.28 -19.43
CA LEU A 256 -7.75 -21.72 -19.59
C LEU A 256 -9.15 -22.17 -19.18
N ALA A 257 -9.65 -21.71 -18.03
CA ALA A 257 -11.00 -22.04 -17.56
C ALA A 257 -12.08 -21.55 -18.55
N ILE A 258 -11.94 -20.35 -19.11
CA ILE A 258 -12.84 -19.82 -20.14
C ILE A 258 -12.78 -20.68 -21.40
N ARG A 259 -11.58 -21.07 -21.84
CA ARG A 259 -11.41 -21.94 -23.00
C ARG A 259 -12.05 -23.31 -22.80
N GLU A 260 -11.84 -23.95 -21.66
CA GLU A 260 -12.48 -25.23 -21.33
C GLU A 260 -14.01 -25.12 -21.32
N LEU A 261 -14.55 -24.03 -20.76
CA LEU A 261 -15.99 -23.76 -20.79
C LEU A 261 -16.51 -23.56 -22.22
N GLN A 262 -15.76 -22.86 -23.08
CA GLN A 262 -16.11 -22.68 -24.49
C GLN A 262 -16.07 -24.02 -25.25
N GLU A 263 -15.06 -24.85 -25.03
CA GLU A 263 -14.95 -26.19 -25.63
C GLU A 263 -16.09 -27.10 -25.15
N ALA A 264 -16.42 -27.08 -23.86
CA ALA A 264 -17.56 -27.82 -23.31
C ALA A 264 -18.90 -27.35 -23.90
N TYR A 265 -19.09 -26.04 -24.06
CA TYR A 265 -20.27 -25.46 -24.70
C TYR A 265 -20.39 -25.85 -26.18
N ASN A 266 -19.28 -25.76 -26.94
CA ASN A 266 -19.22 -26.14 -28.34
C ASN A 266 -19.47 -27.64 -28.53
N ASN A 267 -18.96 -28.50 -27.65
CA ASN A 267 -19.24 -29.93 -27.66
C ASN A 267 -20.73 -30.23 -27.39
N LEU A 268 -21.38 -29.44 -26.54
CA LEU A 268 -22.81 -29.55 -26.28
C LEU A 268 -23.65 -29.14 -27.51
N LEU A 269 -23.26 -28.05 -28.18
CA LEU A 269 -23.87 -27.60 -29.43
C LEU A 269 -23.62 -28.58 -30.59
N GLY A 270 -22.42 -29.14 -30.70
CA GLY A 270 -22.07 -30.14 -31.73
C GLY A 270 -22.77 -31.48 -31.53
N ARG A 271 -23.20 -31.82 -30.30
CA ARG A 271 -24.07 -32.97 -30.02
C ARG A 271 -25.53 -32.72 -30.33
N SER A 272 -25.96 -31.46 -30.39
CA SER A 272 -27.28 -31.08 -30.87
C SER A 272 -27.22 -30.99 -32.38
N GLY A 273 -27.39 -32.14 -33.05
CA GLY A 273 -27.50 -32.23 -34.51
C GLY A 273 -28.71 -31.46 -35.02
N VAL A 274 -28.56 -30.15 -35.20
CA VAL A 274 -29.37 -29.32 -36.07
C VAL A 274 -28.40 -28.65 -37.03
N ALA A 275 -28.48 -29.07 -38.28
CA ALA A 275 -27.66 -28.56 -39.37
C ALA A 275 -27.67 -27.02 -39.39
N ALA A 276 -26.48 -26.44 -39.42
CA ALA A 276 -26.29 -25.02 -39.67
C ALA A 276 -26.81 -24.66 -41.07
N PRO A 277 -27.64 -23.61 -41.23
CA PRO A 277 -27.81 -22.99 -42.52
C PRO A 277 -26.61 -22.08 -42.82
N ALA A 278 -26.28 -22.02 -44.11
CA ALA A 278 -25.10 -21.43 -44.68
C ALA A 278 -24.88 -19.95 -44.32
N ALA A 279 -23.61 -19.57 -44.35
CA ALA A 279 -23.09 -18.22 -44.22
C ALA A 279 -23.76 -17.23 -45.18
N GLU A 280 -24.05 -16.02 -44.68
CA GLU A 280 -24.00 -14.83 -45.51
C GLU A 280 -23.68 -13.57 -44.69
N ALA A 281 -22.68 -12.84 -45.21
CA ALA A 281 -22.39 -11.42 -45.08
C ALA A 281 -21.93 -10.84 -43.73
N ALA A 282 -20.64 -10.52 -43.73
CA ALA A 282 -19.99 -9.49 -42.95
C ALA A 282 -20.76 -8.15 -42.93
N THR A 283 -20.76 -7.45 -41.80
CA THR A 283 -20.56 -6.00 -41.79
C THR A 283 -19.80 -5.59 -40.53
N THR A 284 -18.62 -5.06 -40.79
CA THR A 284 -17.65 -4.36 -39.96
C THR A 284 -18.29 -3.29 -39.06
N VAL A 285 -17.96 -3.25 -37.76
CA VAL A 285 -17.97 -1.99 -36.99
C VAL A 285 -16.73 -1.92 -36.09
N ASN A 286 -15.77 -1.17 -36.63
CA ASN A 286 -14.70 -0.37 -36.05
C ASN A 286 -14.41 -0.44 -34.54
N GLY A 287 -13.11 -0.68 -34.28
CA GLY A 287 -12.46 -0.51 -33.00
C GLY A 287 -12.54 0.92 -32.46
N SER A 288 -12.61 1.00 -31.13
CA SER A 288 -12.45 2.24 -30.39
C SER A 288 -11.09 2.25 -29.72
N THR A 289 -10.32 3.25 -30.14
CA THR A 289 -9.00 3.66 -29.72
C THR A 289 -8.93 3.89 -28.21
N ILE A 290 -8.00 3.22 -27.53
CA ILE A 290 -7.57 3.58 -26.17
C ILE A 290 -6.71 4.85 -26.29
N THR A 291 -7.27 5.99 -25.93
CA THR A 291 -6.50 7.23 -25.75
C THR A 291 -5.88 7.21 -24.35
N GLN A 292 -4.57 6.97 -24.30
CA GLN A 292 -3.71 7.40 -23.20
C GLN A 292 -3.87 8.91 -23.00
N ARG A 293 -4.19 9.33 -21.77
CA ARG A 293 -3.85 10.66 -21.27
C ARG A 293 -2.98 10.49 -20.04
N GLY A 294 -1.68 10.66 -20.25
CA GLY A 294 -0.76 11.18 -19.26
C GLY A 294 -0.59 12.68 -19.49
N GLY A 295 -0.52 13.42 -18.38
CA GLY A 295 -0.36 14.87 -18.30
C GLY A 295 -0.73 15.32 -16.90
#